data_AF-Q4TEY3-F1
#
_entry.id   AF-Q4TEY3-F1
#
_cell.length_a   1.000
_cell.length_b   1.000
_cell.length_c   1.000
_cell.angle_alpha   90.00
_cell.angle_beta   90.00
_cell.angle_gamma   90.00
#
_symmetry.space_group_name_H-M   'P 1'
#
loop_
_entity.id
_entity.type
_entity.pdbx_description
1 polymer ?
#
loop_
_entity_poly.entity_id
_entity_poly.type
_entity_poly.pdbx_seq_one_letter_code
_entity_poly.pdbx_strand_id
1 'polypeptide(L)'
;PLFQQVCLVNDPRPQNPYGKLYTVEFLGNMTGARCTLYNNQPVQLLKKAAADSIKEGEVEAPAPSLPPSVCPSVCVCLKEVLLFSPTQAVWFGCNVDKHFHGKLGINDMNVFNHELVFGISVKNLTKAERLIYGDSLMTHAMILTAVTDKNGKEGFEKWRVENSWGDDRGNKGKACS
;
A
#
# COMPACT_ATOMS: atom_id res chain seq x y z
N PRO A 1 14.03 -0.47 18.70
CA PRO A 1 13.98 0.95 19.14
C PRO A 1 13.32 1.83 18.05
N LEU A 2 12.37 2.71 18.40
CA LEU A 2 11.59 3.55 17.47
C LEU A 2 12.44 4.49 16.59
N PHE A 3 13.71 4.72 16.95
CA PHE A 3 14.62 5.65 16.26
C PHE A 3 15.15 5.18 14.91
N GLN A 4 14.82 3.95 14.48
CA GLN A 4 15.30 3.38 13.21
C GLN A 4 14.25 3.39 12.08
N GLN A 5 13.06 3.95 12.34
CA GLN A 5 11.97 3.94 11.36
C GLN A 5 11.89 5.28 10.62
N VAL A 6 11.76 5.22 9.30
CA VAL A 6 11.54 6.38 8.44
C VAL A 6 10.19 6.23 7.75
N CYS A 7 9.47 7.34 7.65
CA CYS A 7 8.17 7.41 7.01
C CYS A 7 8.34 7.94 5.58
N LEU A 8 8.15 7.06 4.59
CA LEU A 8 8.19 7.42 3.17
C LEU A 8 6.79 7.61 2.63
N VAL A 9 6.55 8.66 1.85
CA VAL A 9 5.26 8.93 1.20
C VAL A 9 5.41 9.01 -0.30
N ASN A 10 4.35 8.72 -1.04
CA ASN A 10 4.29 9.05 -2.46
C ASN A 10 3.15 10.03 -2.72
N ASP A 11 3.52 11.29 -2.75
CA ASP A 11 2.65 12.40 -3.08
C ASP A 11 3.06 12.99 -4.43
N PRO A 12 2.34 12.67 -5.53
CA PRO A 12 2.64 13.17 -6.85
C PRO A 12 2.05 14.57 -7.14
N ARG A 13 1.49 15.25 -6.13
CA ARG A 13 0.95 16.60 -6.33
C ARG A 13 2.06 17.56 -6.80
N PRO A 14 1.86 18.37 -7.85
CA PRO A 14 2.93 19.19 -8.44
C PRO A 14 3.64 20.13 -7.47
N GLN A 15 2.93 20.63 -6.45
CA GLN A 15 3.47 21.49 -5.40
C GLN A 15 4.40 20.76 -4.42
N ASN A 16 4.43 19.43 -4.44
CA ASN A 16 5.16 18.58 -3.50
C ASN A 16 6.27 17.80 -4.22
N PRO A 17 7.43 18.40 -4.51
CA PRO A 17 8.54 17.71 -5.16
C PRO A 17 9.05 16.51 -4.34
N TYR A 18 9.52 15.49 -5.05
CA TYR A 18 10.21 14.35 -4.42
C TYR A 18 11.55 14.75 -3.81
N GLY A 19 12.03 13.96 -2.84
CA GLY A 19 13.26 14.22 -2.10
C GLY A 19 13.12 15.33 -1.05
N LYS A 20 11.90 15.76 -0.74
CA LYS A 20 11.60 16.75 0.29
C LYS A 20 10.89 16.13 1.49
N LEU A 21 11.09 16.75 2.65
CA LEU A 21 10.48 16.37 3.90
C LEU A 21 9.30 17.29 4.20
N TYR A 22 8.18 16.70 4.60
CA TYR A 22 6.93 17.39 4.89
C TYR A 22 6.45 17.06 6.30
N THR A 23 5.70 18.00 6.88
CA THR A 23 4.92 17.79 8.10
C THR A 23 3.54 18.36 7.86
N VAL A 24 2.54 17.86 8.58
CA VAL A 24 1.19 18.43 8.57
C VAL A 24 1.05 19.27 9.83
N GLU A 25 0.62 20.53 9.66
CA GLU A 25 0.41 21.43 10.78
C GLU A 25 -0.67 20.88 11.71
N PHE A 26 -0.44 20.97 13.03
CA PHE A 26 -1.32 20.43 14.07
C PHE A 26 -1.57 18.92 14.03
N LEU A 27 -0.84 18.15 13.20
CA LEU A 27 -0.89 16.70 13.22
C LEU A 27 0.08 16.13 14.27
N GLY A 28 -0.45 15.87 15.46
CA GLY A 28 0.27 15.22 16.55
C GLY A 28 -0.66 14.85 17.69
N ASN A 29 -0.24 13.87 18.50
CA ASN A 29 -0.99 13.40 19.65
C ASN A 29 -0.34 13.76 20.99
N MET A 30 0.82 14.43 20.97
CA MET A 30 1.58 14.79 22.17
C MET A 30 2.25 16.15 22.00
N THR A 31 1.92 17.08 22.90
CA THR A 31 2.50 18.42 22.93
C THR A 31 4.01 18.34 23.16
N GLY A 32 4.80 19.02 22.32
CA GLY A 32 6.26 19.01 22.41
C GLY A 32 6.94 17.73 21.92
N ALA A 33 6.19 16.76 21.41
CA ALA A 33 6.76 15.58 20.78
C ALA A 33 7.31 15.89 19.37
N ARG A 34 8.00 14.90 18.80
CA ARG A 34 8.47 14.97 17.42
C ARG A 34 7.29 15.14 16.48
N CYS A 35 7.42 16.08 15.55
CA CYS A 35 6.46 16.24 14.46
C CYS A 35 6.39 14.97 13.61
N THR A 36 5.23 14.72 13.03
CA THR A 36 5.07 13.64 12.05
C THR A 36 5.74 14.06 10.75
N LEU A 37 6.86 13.41 10.42
CA LEU A 37 7.68 13.74 9.26
C LEU A 37 7.45 12.74 8.13
N TYR A 38 7.26 13.25 6.91
CA TYR A 38 6.98 12.49 5.71
C TYR A 38 8.04 12.78 4.64
N ASN A 39 8.80 11.78 4.23
CA ASN A 39 9.78 11.93 3.15
C ASN A 39 9.13 11.54 1.80
N ASN A 40 8.89 12.51 0.93
CA ASN A 40 8.21 12.27 -0.33
C ASN A 40 9.15 11.65 -1.37
N GLN A 41 8.78 10.49 -1.91
CA GLN A 41 9.59 9.71 -2.84
C GLN A 41 8.74 9.12 -3.98
N PRO A 42 9.35 8.79 -5.14
CA PRO A 42 8.67 8.09 -6.21
C PRO A 42 8.15 6.72 -5.75
N VAL A 43 6.97 6.32 -6.24
CA VAL A 43 6.32 5.04 -5.85
C VAL A 43 7.21 3.81 -6.09
N GLN A 44 8.11 3.87 -7.08
CA GLN A 44 9.03 2.77 -7.37
C GLN A 44 10.04 2.55 -6.23
N LEU A 45 10.50 3.63 -5.60
CA LEU A 45 11.38 3.55 -4.44
C LEU A 45 10.65 2.96 -3.24
N LEU A 46 9.40 3.37 -3.01
CA LEU A 46 8.55 2.79 -1.96
C LEU A 46 8.36 1.28 -2.16
N LYS A 47 8.00 0.88 -3.39
CA LYS A 47 7.84 -0.54 -3.77
C LYS A 47 9.12 -1.33 -3.53
N LYS A 48 10.26 -0.80 -3.98
CA LYS A 48 11.56 -1.46 -3.79
C LYS A 48 11.91 -1.57 -2.31
N ALA A 49 11.84 -0.48 -1.54
CA ALA A 49 12.14 -0.48 -0.11
C ALA A 49 11.25 -1.45 0.68
N ALA A 50 9.96 -1.54 0.35
CA ALA A 50 9.06 -2.50 0.97
C ALA A 50 9.44 -3.95 0.64
N ALA A 51 9.80 -4.23 -0.62
CA ALA A 51 10.21 -5.58 -1.02
C ALA A 51 11.55 -5.98 -0.38
N ASP A 52 12.52 -5.07 -0.37
CA ASP A 52 13.82 -5.28 0.25
C ASP A 52 13.64 -5.56 1.76
N SER A 53 12.77 -4.81 2.45
CA SER A 53 12.43 -5.06 3.87
C SER A 53 11.84 -6.44 4.13
N ILE A 54 10.95 -6.91 3.25
CA ILE A 54 10.30 -8.22 3.37
C ILE A 54 11.33 -9.33 3.13
N LYS A 55 12.17 -9.18 2.10
CA LYS A 55 13.20 -10.15 1.71
C LYS A 55 14.33 -10.24 2.73
N GLU A 56 14.77 -9.13 3.31
CA GLU A 56 15.75 -9.10 4.40
C GLU A 56 15.21 -9.72 5.70
N GLY A 57 13.88 -9.76 5.84
CA GLY A 57 13.20 -10.35 6.99
C GLY A 57 13.01 -11.87 6.91
N GLU A 58 13.15 -12.54 5.77
CA GLU A 58 12.86 -13.99 5.66
C GLU A 58 13.85 -14.86 6.45
N VAL A 59 13.48 -15.19 7.69
CA VAL A 59 13.77 -16.51 8.28
C VAL A 59 12.57 -17.38 7.91
N GLU A 60 12.81 -18.43 7.13
CA GLU A 60 11.84 -19.40 6.60
C GLU A 60 10.57 -19.57 7.44
N ALA A 61 9.46 -18.98 7.00
CA ALA A 61 8.13 -19.43 7.37
C ALA A 61 7.45 -19.94 6.08
N PRO A 62 7.14 -21.23 5.95
CA PRO A 62 6.60 -21.78 4.72
C PRO A 62 5.26 -21.10 4.42
N ALA A 63 5.16 -20.49 3.24
CA ALA A 63 3.89 -19.95 2.75
C ALA A 63 2.88 -21.11 2.62
N PRO A 64 1.70 -21.06 3.26
CA PRO A 64 0.67 -22.05 2.98
C PRO A 64 0.27 -21.95 1.51
N SER A 65 0.28 -23.07 0.82
CA SER A 65 -0.05 -23.23 -0.59
C SER A 65 -1.46 -22.68 -0.88
N LEU A 66 -1.52 -21.51 -1.52
CA LEU A 66 -2.75 -21.02 -2.13
C LEU A 66 -2.98 -21.76 -3.45
N PRO A 67 -4.20 -22.23 -3.76
CA PRO A 67 -4.49 -22.84 -5.04
C PRO A 67 -4.27 -21.82 -6.18
N PRO A 68 -3.66 -22.23 -7.31
CA PRO A 68 -3.21 -21.33 -8.38
C PRO A 68 -4.34 -20.65 -9.19
N SER A 69 -5.61 -20.88 -8.87
CA SER A 69 -6.74 -20.53 -9.74
C SER A 69 -7.50 -19.23 -9.40
N VAL A 70 -7.10 -18.44 -8.38
CA VAL A 70 -7.97 -17.37 -7.85
C VAL A 70 -7.43 -15.94 -7.98
N CYS A 71 -6.21 -15.69 -8.46
CA CYS A 71 -5.69 -14.31 -8.48
C CYS A 71 -5.00 -13.96 -9.80
N PRO A 72 -5.74 -13.40 -10.79
CA PRO A 72 -5.11 -12.77 -11.93
C PRO A 72 -4.37 -11.50 -11.48
N SER A 73 -3.10 -11.42 -11.88
CA SER A 73 -2.16 -10.29 -11.83
C SER A 73 -2.64 -8.99 -11.18
N VAL A 74 -2.21 -8.74 -9.93
CA VAL A 74 -2.77 -7.70 -9.05
C VAL A 74 -1.80 -6.52 -8.91
N CYS A 75 -2.17 -5.35 -9.45
CA CYS A 75 -1.30 -4.17 -9.40
C CYS A 75 -1.51 -3.36 -8.10
N VAL A 76 -0.54 -3.43 -7.18
CA VAL A 76 -0.56 -2.64 -5.95
C VAL A 76 -0.59 -1.13 -6.19
N CYS A 77 -1.63 -0.51 -5.62
CA CYS A 77 -1.70 0.92 -5.30
C CYS A 77 -1.08 1.20 -3.91
N LEU A 78 0.25 1.17 -3.83
CA LEU A 78 1.01 1.69 -2.69
C LEU A 78 0.78 3.20 -2.66
N LYS A 79 -0.16 3.64 -1.83
CA LYS A 79 -0.64 5.01 -1.92
C LYS A 79 0.13 5.97 -1.04
N GLU A 80 0.22 5.89 0.29
CA GLU A 80 0.62 7.13 0.97
C GLU A 80 1.67 7.05 2.06
N VAL A 81 1.90 5.96 2.79
CA VAL A 81 3.00 5.89 3.78
C VAL A 81 3.60 4.49 3.83
N LEU A 82 4.93 4.38 3.95
CA LEU A 82 5.64 3.21 4.45
C LEU A 82 6.42 3.56 5.71
N LEU A 83 6.18 2.82 6.80
CA LEU A 83 7.00 2.86 7.99
C LEU A 83 7.87 1.61 8.02
N PHE A 84 9.18 1.82 7.91
CA PHE A 84 10.17 0.75 7.89
C PHE A 84 10.50 0.33 9.32
N SER A 85 10.35 -0.95 9.65
CA SER A 85 10.92 -1.54 10.86
C SER A 85 11.92 -2.62 10.43
N PRO A 86 13.07 -2.79 11.09
CA PRO A 86 13.99 -3.91 10.82
C PRO A 86 13.42 -5.29 11.22
N THR A 87 12.09 -5.42 11.29
CA THR A 87 11.37 -6.61 11.72
C THR A 87 10.30 -6.93 10.68
N GLN A 88 10.67 -7.72 9.66
CA GLN A 88 9.85 -8.56 8.74
C GLN A 88 8.60 -8.01 8.02
N ALA A 89 7.92 -7.02 8.56
CA ALA A 89 6.59 -6.57 8.20
C ALA A 89 6.62 -5.07 7.95
N VAL A 90 6.07 -4.66 6.80
CA VAL A 90 6.08 -3.25 6.39
C VAL A 90 4.70 -2.65 6.62
N TRP A 91 4.62 -1.69 7.52
CA TRP A 91 3.37 -0.96 7.73
C TRP A 91 3.13 -0.01 6.56
N PHE A 92 1.91 -0.01 6.03
CA PHE A 92 1.54 0.88 4.95
C PHE A 92 0.16 1.50 5.11
N GLY A 93 0.04 2.76 4.66
CA GLY A 93 -1.22 3.49 4.58
C GLY A 93 -1.76 3.54 3.15
N CYS A 94 -3.05 3.24 2.97
CA CYS A 94 -3.72 3.34 1.68
C CYS A 94 -5.20 3.78 1.81
N ASN A 95 -5.80 4.11 0.67
CA ASN A 95 -7.25 4.25 0.55
C ASN A 95 -7.86 2.88 0.28
N VAL A 96 -8.20 2.14 1.34
CA VAL A 96 -8.55 0.72 1.23
C VAL A 96 -9.88 0.49 0.51
N ASP A 97 -10.81 1.45 0.54
CA ASP A 97 -12.14 1.30 -0.07
C ASP A 97 -12.12 1.44 -1.60
N LYS A 98 -11.04 2.00 -2.16
CA LYS A 98 -10.91 2.16 -3.62
C LYS A 98 -10.52 0.84 -4.26
N HIS A 99 -11.40 0.32 -5.10
CA HIS A 99 -11.20 -0.91 -5.87
C HIS A 99 -10.92 -2.14 -4.99
N PHE A 100 -11.71 -2.29 -3.92
CA PHE A 100 -11.56 -3.37 -2.96
C PHE A 100 -12.83 -4.22 -2.83
N HIS A 101 -12.65 -5.54 -2.83
CA HIS A 101 -13.73 -6.49 -2.61
C HIS A 101 -13.58 -7.17 -1.23
N GLY A 102 -14.27 -6.64 -0.22
CA GLY A 102 -14.09 -7.03 1.18
C GLY A 102 -14.27 -8.51 1.51
N LYS A 103 -15.24 -9.19 0.87
CA LYS A 103 -15.46 -10.63 1.12
C LYS A 103 -14.32 -11.51 0.59
N LEU A 104 -13.68 -11.09 -0.51
CA LEU A 104 -12.61 -11.85 -1.16
C LEU A 104 -11.23 -11.37 -0.70
N GLY A 105 -11.14 -10.19 -0.09
CA GLY A 105 -9.88 -9.59 0.33
C GLY A 105 -9.00 -9.23 -0.86
N ILE A 106 -9.58 -8.75 -1.97
CA ILE A 106 -8.81 -8.40 -3.18
C ILE A 106 -8.83 -6.88 -3.34
N ASN A 107 -7.65 -6.26 -3.42
CA ASN A 107 -7.47 -4.87 -3.83
C ASN A 107 -6.85 -4.84 -5.24
N ASP A 108 -7.68 -4.65 -6.27
CA ASP A 108 -7.24 -4.65 -7.66
C ASP A 108 -8.00 -3.59 -8.47
N MET A 109 -7.29 -2.76 -9.23
CA MET A 109 -7.88 -1.78 -10.16
C MET A 109 -8.87 -2.39 -11.16
N ASN A 110 -8.79 -3.70 -11.43
CA ASN A 110 -9.63 -4.44 -12.35
C ASN A 110 -10.71 -5.29 -11.67
N VAL A 111 -10.84 -5.22 -10.34
CA VAL A 111 -11.85 -6.01 -9.60
C VAL A 111 -13.29 -5.66 -9.99
N PHE A 112 -13.53 -4.42 -10.43
CA PHE A 112 -14.83 -3.93 -10.88
C PHE A 112 -14.74 -3.36 -12.29
N ASN A 113 -15.53 -3.91 -13.20
CA ASN A 113 -15.63 -3.42 -14.58
C ASN A 113 -16.78 -2.40 -14.71
N HIS A 114 -16.52 -1.17 -14.26
CA HIS A 114 -17.51 -0.07 -14.30
C HIS A 114 -17.89 0.35 -15.72
N GLU A 115 -16.96 0.23 -16.66
CA GLU A 115 -17.18 0.59 -18.06
C GLU A 115 -18.20 -0.36 -18.70
N LEU A 116 -18.09 -1.67 -18.44
CA LEU A 116 -19.06 -2.64 -18.92
C LEU A 116 -20.46 -2.42 -18.33
N VAL A 117 -20.55 -2.05 -17.06
CA VAL A 117 -21.85 -1.93 -16.36
C VAL A 117 -22.53 -0.60 -16.64
N PHE A 118 -21.79 0.50 -16.61
CA PHE A 118 -22.34 1.86 -16.65
C PHE A 118 -21.94 2.66 -17.88
N GLY A 119 -21.09 2.11 -18.76
CA GLY A 119 -20.58 2.83 -19.93
C GLY A 119 -19.60 3.95 -19.59
N ILE A 120 -19.11 4.04 -18.35
CA ILE A 120 -18.21 5.10 -17.88
C ILE A 120 -16.95 4.53 -17.20
N SER A 121 -15.81 5.14 -17.49
CA SER A 121 -14.54 4.82 -16.81
C SER A 121 -14.37 5.67 -15.56
N VAL A 122 -14.08 5.01 -14.43
CA VAL A 122 -13.69 5.63 -13.15
C VAL A 122 -12.18 5.81 -13.01
N LYS A 123 -11.39 5.44 -14.03
CA LYS A 123 -9.91 5.43 -14.01
C LYS A 123 -9.27 6.67 -14.64
N ASN A 124 -10.08 7.67 -15.00
CA ASN A 124 -9.64 8.81 -15.81
C ASN A 124 -8.77 9.80 -15.05
N LEU A 125 -8.86 9.84 -13.71
CA LEU A 125 -8.06 10.74 -12.88
C LEU A 125 -6.71 10.11 -12.53
N THR A 126 -5.66 10.93 -12.62
CA THR A 126 -4.34 10.59 -12.09
C THR A 126 -4.36 10.57 -10.55
N LYS A 127 -3.32 10.03 -9.94
CA LYS A 127 -3.21 10.02 -8.47
C LYS A 127 -3.15 11.44 -7.89
N ALA A 128 -2.45 12.36 -8.53
CA ALA A 128 -2.36 13.75 -8.09
C ALA A 128 -3.72 14.43 -8.12
N GLU A 129 -4.48 14.27 -9.20
CA GLU A 129 -5.83 14.84 -9.33
C GLU A 129 -6.78 14.27 -8.29
N ARG A 130 -6.76 12.95 -8.05
CA ARG A 130 -7.59 12.35 -7.00
C ARG A 130 -7.31 12.92 -5.61
N LEU A 131 -6.05 13.26 -5.30
CA LEU A 131 -5.68 13.90 -4.04
C LEU A 131 -6.11 15.36 -3.98
N ILE A 132 -5.97 16.10 -5.07
CA ILE A 132 -6.32 17.52 -5.14
C ILE A 132 -7.85 17.72 -5.06
N TYR A 133 -8.62 16.89 -5.77
CA TYR A 133 -10.07 16.98 -5.83
C TYR A 133 -10.79 16.20 -4.70
N GLY A 134 -10.04 15.63 -3.75
CA GLY A 134 -10.61 14.91 -2.60
C GLY A 134 -11.26 13.56 -2.92
N ASP A 135 -11.03 13.00 -4.11
CA ASP A 135 -11.52 11.65 -4.46
C ASP A 135 -10.75 10.55 -3.70
N SER A 136 -9.48 10.77 -3.36
CA SER A 136 -8.65 9.81 -2.63
C SER A 136 -7.81 10.48 -1.54
N LEU A 137 -7.71 9.80 -0.41
CA LEU A 137 -6.80 10.08 0.70
C LEU A 137 -6.47 8.77 1.44
N MET A 138 -5.43 8.74 2.25
CA MET A 138 -5.18 7.62 3.18
C MET A 138 -6.32 7.51 4.19
N THR A 139 -6.98 6.35 4.22
CA THR A 139 -8.09 6.05 5.13
C THR A 139 -7.76 4.94 6.11
N HIS A 140 -6.86 4.03 5.74
CA HIS A 140 -6.57 2.85 6.54
C HIS A 140 -5.10 2.44 6.49
N ALA A 141 -4.71 1.72 7.55
CA ALA A 141 -3.36 1.26 7.80
C ALA A 141 -3.34 -0.27 7.90
N MET A 142 -2.42 -0.90 7.18
CA MET A 142 -2.29 -2.37 7.11
C MET A 142 -0.81 -2.77 7.07
N ILE A 143 -0.56 -4.09 7.00
CA ILE A 143 0.80 -4.63 7.03
C ILE A 143 1.07 -5.46 5.78
N LEU A 144 2.17 -5.19 5.07
CA LEU A 144 2.70 -6.06 4.02
C LEU A 144 3.55 -7.15 4.66
N THR A 145 3.27 -8.40 4.29
CA THR A 145 3.92 -9.58 4.89
C THR A 145 4.62 -10.48 3.86
N ALA A 146 4.32 -10.33 2.57
CA ALA A 146 5.00 -11.04 1.50
C ALA A 146 4.87 -10.28 0.18
N VAL A 147 5.81 -10.51 -0.74
CA VAL A 147 5.82 -9.96 -2.10
C VAL A 147 6.11 -11.07 -3.10
N THR A 148 5.52 -10.99 -4.30
CA THR A 148 5.88 -11.85 -5.43
C THR A 148 6.44 -10.98 -6.55
N ASP A 149 7.62 -11.36 -7.04
CA ASP A 149 8.27 -10.69 -8.17
C ASP A 149 7.61 -11.10 -9.50
N LYS A 150 7.72 -10.26 -10.54
CA LYS A 150 7.29 -10.63 -11.89
C LYS A 150 8.32 -11.60 -12.50
N ASN A 151 7.86 -12.75 -12.99
CA ASN A 151 8.72 -13.73 -13.66
C ASN A 151 9.45 -13.10 -14.86
N GLY A 152 10.78 -12.96 -14.75
CA GLY A 152 11.66 -12.50 -15.82
C GLY A 152 11.55 -11.01 -16.19
N LYS A 153 10.91 -10.17 -15.36
CA LYS A 153 10.80 -8.71 -15.59
C LYS A 153 11.04 -7.95 -14.30
N GLU A 154 11.60 -6.74 -14.41
CA GLU A 154 11.76 -5.85 -13.27
C GLU A 154 10.38 -5.41 -12.73
N GLY A 155 10.17 -5.56 -11.42
CA GLY A 155 8.97 -5.15 -10.71
C GLY A 155 8.22 -6.29 -10.01
N PHE A 156 7.14 -5.91 -9.33
CA PHE A 156 6.38 -6.79 -8.42
C PHE A 156 5.00 -7.11 -9.00
N GLU A 157 4.55 -8.35 -8.83
CA GLU A 157 3.26 -8.85 -9.32
C GLU A 157 2.15 -8.80 -8.29
N LYS A 158 2.42 -9.09 -7.01
CA LYS A 158 1.39 -9.13 -5.96
C LYS A 158 2.01 -9.02 -4.58
N TRP A 159 1.21 -8.60 -3.62
CA TRP A 159 1.61 -8.38 -2.26
C TRP A 159 0.57 -8.98 -1.31
N ARG A 160 1.07 -9.63 -0.26
CA ARG A 160 0.21 -10.15 0.81
C ARG A 160 0.03 -9.07 1.87
N VAL A 161 -1.23 -8.78 2.15
CA VAL A 161 -1.65 -7.77 3.11
C VAL A 161 -2.34 -8.44 4.29
N GLU A 162 -1.93 -8.10 5.49
CA GLU A 162 -2.61 -8.45 6.73
C GLU A 162 -3.43 -7.24 7.21
N ASN A 163 -4.70 -7.48 7.55
CA ASN A 163 -5.61 -6.46 8.07
C ASN A 163 -6.03 -6.78 9.51
N SER A 164 -6.71 -5.82 10.14
CA SER A 164 -7.17 -5.93 11.54
C SER A 164 -8.67 -6.22 11.67
N TRP A 165 -9.32 -6.73 10.61
CA TRP A 165 -10.79 -6.91 10.57
C TRP A 165 -11.27 -8.30 10.98
N GLY A 166 -10.41 -9.10 11.63
CA GLY A 166 -10.72 -10.45 12.07
C GLY A 166 -10.73 -11.49 10.95
N ASP A 167 -10.97 -12.75 11.32
CA ASP A 167 -10.82 -13.90 10.40
C ASP A 167 -12.00 -14.08 9.44
N ASP A 168 -13.10 -13.37 9.64
CA ASP A 168 -14.33 -13.51 8.86
C ASP A 168 -14.27 -12.81 7.49
N ARG A 169 -13.18 -12.08 7.19
CA ARG A 169 -13.00 -11.33 5.94
C ARG A 169 -11.77 -11.80 5.16
N GLY A 170 -11.88 -11.82 3.84
CA GLY A 170 -10.82 -12.28 2.96
C GLY A 170 -10.46 -13.75 3.20
N ASN A 171 -9.17 -14.09 3.17
CA ASN A 171 -8.69 -15.42 3.51
C ASN A 171 -8.14 -15.45 4.94
N LYS A 172 -9.03 -15.50 5.94
CA LYS A 172 -8.69 -15.42 7.38
C LYS A 172 -7.96 -14.12 7.75
N GLY A 173 -8.59 -12.97 7.48
CA GLY A 173 -8.03 -11.65 7.76
C GLY A 173 -6.95 -11.19 6.77
N LYS A 174 -6.67 -11.98 5.73
CA LYS A 174 -5.62 -11.70 4.74
C LYS A 174 -6.20 -11.28 3.42
N ALA A 175 -5.56 -10.29 2.81
CA ALA A 175 -5.88 -9.74 1.51
C ALA A 175 -4.71 -9.93 0.53
N CYS A 176 -5.03 -10.04 -0.76
CA CYS A 176 -4.07 -9.94 -1.85
C CYS A 176 -4.24 -8.57 -2.52
N SER A 177 -3.13 -7.89 -2.75
CA SER A 177 -3.07 -6.59 -3.41
C SER A 177 -2.03 -6.57 -4.51
#